data_AF-A0A7X6V9E4-F1
#
_entry.id   AF-A0A7X6V9E4-F1
#
_cell.length_a   1.000
_cell.length_b   1.000
_cell.length_c   1.000
_cell.angle_alpha   90.00
_cell.angle_beta   90.00
_cell.angle_gamma   90.00
#
_symmetry.space_group_name_H-M   'P 1'
#
loop_
_entity.id
_entity.type
_entity.pdbx_description
1 polymer ?
#
loop_
_entity_poly.entity_id
_entity_poly.type
_entity_poly.pdbx_seq_one_letter_code
_entity_poly.pdbx_strand_id
1 'polypeptide(L)'
;LIMDIHRNSYVSQGSPYTYFFLADAASKLGRAEWTTRVFCRDYSNMLERGATTTWEAWNAENHDSLNHAWSAPFPMLTRAGIMGITPGKPGYRVVNVAPQLNTFNTFEGTCCIPQGDITVSWNRISPDEIELAVNIPEGVNGILKLPGADDTVSFKSSWNGCVACSFSG
;
A
#
# COMPACT_ATOMS: atom_id res chain seq x y z
N LEU A 1 -11.45 13.71 6.20
CA LEU A 1 -11.71 12.71 5.12
C LEU A 1 -12.89 11.84 5.56
N ILE A 2 -13.64 11.22 4.63
CA ILE A 2 -14.87 10.44 4.91
C ILE A 2 -14.73 9.39 6.05
N MET A 3 -13.52 8.90 6.35
CA MET A 3 -13.31 7.85 7.35
C MET A 3 -13.03 8.33 8.79
N ASP A 4 -12.81 9.64 9.02
CA ASP A 4 -12.55 10.24 10.35
C ASP A 4 -13.75 11.02 10.91
N ILE A 5 -14.89 10.94 10.24
CA ILE A 5 -16.12 11.56 10.72
C ILE A 5 -16.67 10.68 11.84
N HIS A 6 -17.11 11.28 12.95
CA HIS A 6 -17.96 10.58 13.93
C HIS A 6 -19.11 9.97 13.13
N ARG A 7 -19.09 8.63 12.96
CA ARG A 7 -19.93 7.97 11.96
C ARG A 7 -21.38 8.25 12.30
N ASN A 8 -22.04 8.95 11.38
CA ASN A 8 -23.45 9.26 11.52
C ASN A 8 -24.21 7.92 11.46
N SER A 9 -25.10 7.67 12.42
CA SER A 9 -25.83 6.40 12.54
C SER A 9 -26.65 6.03 11.30
N TYR A 10 -26.90 6.99 10.40
CA TYR A 10 -27.63 6.79 9.15
C TYR A 10 -26.74 6.47 7.94
N VAL A 11 -25.41 6.56 8.05
CA VAL A 11 -24.48 6.26 6.93
C VAL A 11 -23.60 5.07 7.31
N SER A 12 -23.88 3.93 6.69
CA SER A 12 -23.12 2.69 6.87
C SER A 12 -21.65 2.87 6.46
N GLN A 13 -20.74 2.14 7.13
CA GLN A 13 -19.33 1.99 6.75
C GLN A 13 -19.15 1.41 5.33
N GLY A 14 -20.23 0.92 4.71
CA GLY A 14 -20.17 0.05 3.54
C GLY A 14 -19.71 -1.35 3.94
N SER A 15 -19.49 -2.22 2.96
CA SER A 15 -18.85 -3.52 3.19
C SER A 15 -17.32 -3.41 3.06
N PRO A 16 -16.56 -4.40 3.55
CA PRO A 16 -15.10 -4.48 3.32
C PRO A 16 -14.67 -4.34 1.86
N TYR A 17 -15.57 -4.64 0.90
CA TYR A 17 -15.34 -4.39 -0.52
C TYR A 17 -14.98 -2.93 -0.84
N THR A 18 -15.62 -1.96 -0.18
CA THR A 18 -15.38 -0.53 -0.47
C THR A 18 -13.95 -0.11 -0.17
N TYR A 19 -13.22 -0.90 0.65
CA TYR A 19 -11.86 -0.60 1.04
C TYR A 19 -10.87 -0.80 -0.11
N PHE A 20 -11.23 -1.53 -1.17
CA PHE A 20 -10.44 -1.54 -2.40
C PHE A 20 -10.32 -0.12 -3.00
N PHE A 21 -11.41 0.65 -2.99
CA PHE A 21 -11.39 2.03 -3.49
C PHE A 21 -10.64 2.97 -2.55
N LEU A 22 -10.67 2.70 -1.24
CA LEU A 22 -9.85 3.44 -0.28
C LEU A 22 -8.36 3.18 -0.50
N ALA A 23 -7.97 1.93 -0.75
CA ALA A 23 -6.59 1.58 -1.08
C ALA A 23 -6.12 2.24 -2.39
N ASP A 24 -7.00 2.31 -3.40
CA ASP A 24 -6.74 3.01 -4.66
C ASP A 24 -6.58 4.52 -4.46
N ALA A 25 -7.48 5.14 -3.68
CA ALA A 25 -7.36 6.54 -3.32
C ALA A 25 -6.07 6.82 -2.52
N ALA A 26 -5.69 5.92 -1.60
CA ALA A 26 -4.47 6.03 -0.83
C ALA A 26 -3.23 6.06 -1.72
N SER A 27 -3.17 5.18 -2.72
CA SER A 27 -2.09 5.13 -3.71
C SER A 27 -1.98 6.44 -4.50
N LYS A 28 -3.11 6.97 -4.97
CA LYS A 28 -3.14 8.20 -5.77
C LYS A 28 -2.83 9.46 -4.97
N LEU A 29 -3.18 9.48 -3.68
CA LEU A 29 -3.08 10.65 -2.82
C LEU A 29 -1.86 10.63 -1.88
N GLY A 30 -1.05 9.57 -1.90
CA GLY A 30 0.06 9.42 -0.96
C GLY A 30 -0.39 9.31 0.51
N ARG A 31 -1.51 8.62 0.75
CA ARG A 31 -2.12 8.47 2.09
C ARG A 31 -2.06 7.04 2.62
N ALA A 32 -1.00 6.30 2.28
CA ALA A 32 -0.84 4.91 2.70
C ALA A 32 -0.79 4.76 4.22
N GLU A 33 -0.01 5.58 4.93
CA GLU A 33 0.10 5.56 6.40
C GLU A 33 -1.27 5.64 7.09
N TRP A 34 -2.07 6.65 6.71
CA TRP A 34 -3.41 6.83 7.26
C TRP A 34 -4.35 5.67 6.90
N THR A 35 -4.29 5.19 5.65
CA THR A 35 -5.16 4.09 5.19
C THR A 35 -4.82 2.78 5.89
N THR A 36 -3.53 2.50 6.11
CA THR A 36 -3.05 1.36 6.89
C THR A 36 -3.61 1.40 8.31
N ARG A 37 -3.57 2.56 8.99
CA ARG A 37 -4.19 2.69 10.33
C ARG A 37 -5.68 2.39 10.32
N VAL A 38 -6.41 2.90 9.33
CA VAL A 38 -7.86 2.65 9.17
C VAL A 38 -8.13 1.17 8.96
N PHE A 39 -7.34 0.49 8.12
CA PHE A 39 -7.49 -0.94 7.86
C PHE A 39 -7.19 -1.76 9.12
N CYS A 40 -6.10 -1.47 9.83
CA CYS A 40 -5.79 -2.13 11.09
C CYS A 40 -6.96 -1.99 12.07
N ARG A 41 -7.46 -0.77 12.31
CA ARG A 41 -8.59 -0.51 13.21
C ARG A 41 -9.83 -1.34 12.83
N ASP A 42 -10.23 -1.28 11.57
CA ASP A 42 -11.54 -1.80 11.15
C ASP A 42 -11.54 -3.33 10.99
N TYR A 43 -10.40 -3.93 10.60
CA TYR A 43 -10.26 -5.39 10.53
C TYR A 43 -9.91 -6.04 11.87
N SER A 44 -9.46 -5.28 12.88
CA SER A 44 -9.17 -5.83 14.22
C SER A 44 -10.36 -6.58 14.82
N ASN A 45 -11.60 -6.12 14.62
CA ASN A 45 -12.76 -6.81 15.16
C ASN A 45 -12.93 -8.23 14.58
N MET A 46 -12.64 -8.43 13.28
CA MET A 46 -12.66 -9.76 12.68
C MET A 46 -11.59 -10.65 13.34
N LEU A 47 -10.37 -10.13 13.50
CA LEU A 47 -9.26 -10.87 14.12
C LEU A 47 -9.55 -11.24 15.59
N GLU A 48 -10.09 -10.31 16.38
CA GLU A 48 -10.50 -10.53 17.78
C GLU A 48 -11.56 -11.63 17.90
N ARG A 49 -12.38 -11.81 16.88
CA ARG A 49 -13.40 -12.86 16.79
C ARG A 49 -12.89 -14.16 16.16
N GLY A 50 -11.58 -14.28 15.92
CA GLY A 50 -10.95 -15.50 15.42
C GLY A 50 -10.98 -15.68 13.90
N ALA A 51 -11.19 -14.60 13.14
CA ALA A 51 -11.13 -14.68 11.68
C ALA A 51 -9.73 -15.09 11.19
N THR A 52 -9.67 -16.12 10.35
CA THR A 52 -8.46 -16.55 9.62
C THR A 52 -8.51 -16.19 8.13
N THR A 53 -9.65 -15.66 7.66
CA THR A 53 -9.91 -15.16 6.32
C THR A 53 -10.77 -13.90 6.41
N THR A 54 -10.90 -13.14 5.33
CA THR A 54 -11.68 -11.90 5.32
C THR A 54 -13.16 -12.19 5.15
N TRP A 55 -14.02 -11.62 6.00
CA TRP A 55 -15.47 -11.87 5.96
C TRP A 55 -16.17 -10.94 4.97
N GLU A 56 -17.31 -11.39 4.43
CA GLU A 56 -18.08 -10.67 3.41
C GLU A 56 -18.60 -9.31 3.91
N ALA A 57 -19.02 -9.25 5.17
CA ALA A 57 -19.44 -8.05 5.86
C ALA A 57 -18.70 -7.92 7.21
N TRP A 58 -18.69 -6.71 7.78
CA TRP A 58 -17.97 -6.42 9.03
C TRP A 58 -18.43 -7.28 10.21
N ASN A 59 -19.74 -7.47 10.36
CA ASN A 59 -20.29 -8.25 11.46
C ASN A 59 -20.51 -9.72 11.14
N ALA A 60 -20.49 -10.09 9.85
CA ALA A 60 -20.82 -11.42 9.34
C ALA A 60 -22.16 -11.96 9.88
N GLU A 61 -23.25 -11.25 9.60
CA GLU A 61 -24.59 -11.59 10.06
C GLU A 61 -25.35 -12.34 8.94
N ASN A 62 -26.52 -12.92 9.23
CA ASN A 62 -27.48 -13.36 8.20
C ASN A 62 -26.93 -14.27 7.06
N HIS A 63 -26.07 -15.24 7.38
CA HIS A 63 -25.44 -16.16 6.41
C HIS A 63 -24.37 -15.52 5.50
N ASP A 64 -23.81 -14.37 5.87
CA ASP A 64 -22.64 -13.80 5.22
C ASP A 64 -21.47 -14.80 5.18
N SER A 65 -20.72 -14.81 4.08
CA SER A 65 -19.53 -15.67 3.97
C SER A 65 -18.43 -15.22 4.93
N LEU A 66 -17.88 -16.17 5.68
CA LEU A 66 -16.68 -15.96 6.51
C LEU A 66 -15.38 -16.09 5.71
N ASN A 67 -15.44 -16.26 4.39
CA ASN A 67 -14.27 -16.34 3.52
C ASN A 67 -14.59 -15.74 2.17
N HIS A 68 -14.43 -14.42 2.05
CA HIS A 68 -14.80 -13.66 0.88
C HIS A 68 -13.64 -12.79 0.37
N ALA A 69 -13.12 -13.13 -0.81
CA ALA A 69 -11.91 -12.51 -1.36
C ALA A 69 -12.07 -11.02 -1.68
N TRP A 70 -13.29 -10.55 -1.95
CA TRP A 70 -13.57 -9.12 -2.16
C TRP A 70 -13.36 -8.25 -0.92
N SER A 71 -13.05 -8.87 0.22
CA SER A 71 -12.82 -8.22 1.50
C SER A 71 -11.32 -8.21 1.83
N ALA A 72 -10.46 -8.54 0.87
CA ALA A 72 -9.01 -8.56 1.01
C ALA A 72 -8.33 -7.46 0.17
N PRO A 73 -8.51 -6.16 0.50
CA PRO A 73 -7.88 -5.04 -0.22
C PRO A 73 -6.36 -4.94 0.05
N PHE A 74 -5.83 -5.73 0.99
CA PHE A 74 -4.45 -5.65 1.45
C PHE A 74 -3.40 -5.77 0.34
N PRO A 75 -3.48 -6.70 -0.64
CA PRO A 75 -2.51 -6.75 -1.72
C PRO A 75 -2.47 -5.48 -2.57
N MET A 76 -3.62 -4.80 -2.72
CA MET A 76 -3.71 -3.54 -3.45
C MET A 76 -3.06 -2.41 -2.64
N LEU A 77 -3.41 -2.29 -1.34
CA LEU A 77 -2.81 -1.30 -0.44
C LEU A 77 -1.30 -1.50 -0.33
N THR A 78 -0.82 -2.73 -0.14
CA THR A 78 0.60 -3.03 -0.03
C THR A 78 1.34 -2.72 -1.33
N ARG A 79 0.87 -3.25 -2.47
CA ARG A 79 1.56 -3.07 -3.76
C ARG A 79 1.54 -1.62 -4.24
N ALA A 80 0.35 -1.01 -4.33
CA ALA A 80 0.19 0.30 -4.95
C ALA A 80 0.24 1.46 -3.95
N GLY A 81 -0.26 1.24 -2.73
CA GLY A 81 -0.25 2.24 -1.68
C GLY A 81 1.10 2.33 -0.97
N ILE A 82 1.62 1.23 -0.44
CA ILE A 82 2.80 1.23 0.44
C ILE A 82 4.09 1.18 -0.38
N MET A 83 4.26 0.13 -1.21
CA MET A 83 5.43 -0.01 -2.08
C MET A 83 5.42 0.99 -3.24
N GLY A 84 4.24 1.53 -3.58
CA GLY A 84 4.08 2.51 -4.66
C GLY A 84 4.27 1.92 -6.07
N ILE A 85 4.12 0.61 -6.23
CA ILE A 85 4.33 -0.08 -7.51
C ILE A 85 3.09 0.04 -8.37
N THR A 86 3.23 0.62 -9.56
CA THR A 86 2.16 0.67 -10.58
C THR A 86 2.72 0.41 -11.98
N PRO A 87 1.93 -0.15 -12.91
CA PRO A 87 2.37 -0.33 -14.28
C PRO A 87 2.51 1.03 -14.98
N GLY A 88 3.73 1.36 -15.42
CA GLY A 88 4.00 2.56 -16.23
C GLY A 88 3.75 2.34 -17.73
N LYS A 89 3.84 1.08 -18.20
CA LYS A 89 3.48 0.65 -19.55
C LYS A 89 2.81 -0.74 -19.52
N PRO A 90 2.04 -1.11 -20.56
CA PRO A 90 1.40 -2.43 -20.64
C PRO A 90 2.36 -3.59 -20.36
N GLY A 91 1.90 -4.52 -19.53
CA GLY A 91 2.67 -5.70 -19.13
C GLY A 91 3.92 -5.39 -18.31
N TYR A 92 3.97 -4.29 -17.56
CA TYR A 92 5.12 -3.91 -16.73
C TYR A 92 6.45 -3.73 -17.47
N ARG A 93 6.44 -3.43 -18.79
CA ARG A 93 7.68 -3.02 -19.49
C ARG A 93 8.36 -1.80 -18.86
N VAL A 94 7.55 -0.96 -18.21
CA VAL A 94 7.98 0.10 -17.31
C VAL A 94 7.18 -0.05 -16.02
N VAL A 95 7.85 0.07 -14.89
CA VAL A 95 7.26 0.11 -13.55
C VAL A 95 7.49 1.50 -12.96
N ASN A 96 6.42 2.12 -12.45
CA ASN A 96 6.57 3.27 -11.56
C ASN A 96 6.70 2.76 -10.13
N VAL A 97 7.61 3.35 -9.37
CA VAL A 97 7.85 3.06 -7.95
C VAL A 97 7.79 4.38 -7.19
N ALA A 98 6.83 4.50 -6.27
CA ALA A 98 6.66 5.70 -5.43
C ALA A 98 6.42 5.31 -3.96
N PRO A 99 7.44 4.81 -3.25
CA PRO A 99 7.28 4.23 -1.91
C PRO A 99 6.76 5.26 -0.91
N GLN A 100 5.80 4.86 -0.08
CA GLN A 100 5.26 5.70 1.01
C GLN A 100 6.04 5.45 2.30
N LEU A 101 7.25 5.99 2.36
CA LEU A 101 8.27 5.70 3.37
C LEU A 101 7.86 6.02 4.83
N ASN A 102 6.86 6.87 5.04
CA ASN A 102 6.32 7.16 6.39
C ASN A 102 5.36 6.10 6.92
N THR A 103 4.97 5.12 6.12
CA THR A 103 4.02 4.09 6.56
C THR A 103 4.61 3.22 7.67
N PHE A 104 5.91 2.90 7.57
CA PHE A 104 6.63 2.06 8.54
C PHE A 104 8.08 2.53 8.66
N ASN A 105 8.67 2.40 9.86
CA ASN A 105 10.10 2.67 10.07
C ASN A 105 10.99 1.67 9.33
N THR A 106 10.58 0.41 9.26
CA THR A 106 11.26 -0.66 8.54
C THR A 106 10.22 -1.42 7.74
N PHE A 107 10.54 -1.72 6.48
CA PHE A 107 9.65 -2.48 5.60
C PHE A 107 10.48 -3.32 4.64
N GLU A 108 9.96 -4.49 4.31
CA GLU A 108 10.40 -5.31 3.20
C GLU A 108 9.17 -5.92 2.54
N GLY A 109 9.12 -5.88 1.21
CA GLY A 109 8.01 -6.42 0.47
C GLY A 109 8.41 -6.84 -0.95
N THR A 110 7.69 -7.83 -1.45
CA THR A 110 7.85 -8.36 -2.80
C THR A 110 6.53 -8.30 -3.55
N CYS A 111 6.59 -7.78 -4.78
CA CYS A 111 5.49 -7.77 -5.73
C CYS A 111 5.87 -8.60 -6.96
N CYS A 112 5.17 -9.69 -7.19
CA CYS A 112 5.37 -10.54 -8.36
C CYS A 112 4.73 -9.90 -9.60
N ILE A 113 5.48 -9.82 -10.69
CA ILE A 113 5.00 -9.48 -12.04
C ILE A 113 5.37 -10.62 -13.01
N PRO A 114 4.82 -10.66 -14.24
CA PRO A 114 5.11 -11.76 -15.17
C PRO A 114 6.60 -11.96 -15.50
N GLN A 115 7.41 -10.90 -15.40
CA GLN A 115 8.85 -10.92 -15.65
C GLN A 115 9.68 -11.40 -14.45
N GLY A 116 9.08 -11.54 -13.27
CA GLY A 116 9.77 -11.87 -12.03
C GLY A 116 9.37 -10.93 -10.89
N ASP A 117 10.21 -10.86 -9.87
CA ASP A 117 9.89 -10.16 -8.63
C ASP A 117 10.43 -8.73 -8.59
N ILE A 118 9.59 -7.81 -8.10
CA ILE A 118 10.00 -6.47 -7.69
C ILE A 118 10.11 -6.49 -6.17
N THR A 119 11.27 -6.18 -5.62
CA THR A 119 11.47 -6.05 -4.18
C THR A 119 11.64 -4.58 -3.80
N VAL A 120 11.00 -4.17 -2.71
CA VAL A 120 11.20 -2.85 -2.11
C VAL A 120 11.46 -3.05 -0.63
N SER A 121 12.55 -2.48 -0.13
CA SER A 121 12.86 -2.46 1.29
C SER A 121 13.37 -1.10 1.72
N TRP A 122 13.07 -0.72 2.95
CA TRP A 122 13.66 0.45 3.56
C TRP A 122 13.82 0.31 5.06
N ASN A 123 14.77 1.07 5.60
CA ASN A 123 15.01 1.18 7.03
C ASN A 123 15.34 2.63 7.40
N ARG A 124 14.57 3.18 8.35
CA ARG A 124 14.85 4.50 8.94
C ARG A 124 16.06 4.39 9.86
N ILE A 125 17.17 5.01 9.47
CA ILE A 125 18.43 4.98 10.21
C ILE A 125 18.61 6.20 11.12
N SER A 126 17.90 7.29 10.85
CA SER A 126 17.81 8.46 11.73
C SER A 126 16.45 9.15 11.58
N PRO A 127 16.10 10.16 12.39
CA PRO A 127 14.87 10.93 12.21
C PRO A 127 14.72 11.49 10.79
N ASP A 128 15.84 11.86 10.16
CA ASP A 128 15.85 12.57 8.88
C ASP A 128 16.33 11.71 7.71
N GLU A 129 16.64 10.42 7.92
CA GLU A 129 17.31 9.60 6.90
C GLU A 129 16.75 8.17 6.84
N ILE A 130 16.46 7.72 5.63
CA ILE A 130 15.97 6.38 5.31
C ILE A 130 16.85 5.76 4.22
N GLU A 131 17.37 4.57 4.48
CA GLU A 131 17.98 3.75 3.44
C GLU A 131 16.87 3.04 2.66
N LEU A 132 16.85 3.19 1.33
CA LEU A 132 15.88 2.59 0.44
C LEU A 132 16.60 1.74 -0.62
N ALA A 133 16.09 0.53 -0.82
CA ALA A 133 16.51 -0.39 -1.87
C ALA A 133 15.30 -0.83 -2.71
N VAL A 134 15.48 -0.82 -4.02
CA VAL A 134 14.47 -1.27 -4.99
C VAL A 134 15.16 -2.15 -6.01
N ASN A 135 14.65 -3.37 -6.21
CA ASN A 135 15.10 -4.26 -7.27
C ASN A 135 13.94 -4.57 -8.21
N ILE A 136 14.24 -4.63 -9.51
CA ILE A 136 13.29 -4.99 -10.57
C ILE A 136 13.90 -6.08 -11.46
N PRO A 137 13.07 -6.93 -12.10
CA PRO A 137 13.57 -7.96 -13.00
C PRO A 137 14.34 -7.38 -14.19
N GLU A 138 15.22 -8.19 -14.78
CA GLU A 138 15.91 -7.83 -16.02
C GLU A 138 14.89 -7.55 -17.15
N GLY A 139 15.21 -6.58 -18.03
CA GLY A 139 14.33 -6.18 -19.13
C GLY A 139 13.16 -5.27 -18.73
N VAL A 140 12.98 -5.00 -17.43
CA VAL A 140 12.03 -4.00 -16.90
C VAL A 140 12.77 -2.69 -16.66
N ASN A 141 12.12 -1.56 -17.00
CA ASN A 141 12.64 -0.23 -16.67
C ASN A 141 11.89 0.34 -15.46
N GLY A 142 12.61 0.90 -14.50
CA GLY A 142 12.04 1.54 -13.32
C GLY A 142 12.01 3.05 -13.44
N ILE A 143 10.92 3.67 -12.98
CA ILE A 143 10.80 5.11 -12.73
C ILE A 143 10.52 5.28 -11.25
N LEU A 144 11.51 5.75 -10.50
CA LEU A 144 11.41 6.02 -9.07
C LEU A 144 11.01 7.48 -8.84
N LYS A 145 9.95 7.69 -8.05
CA LYS A 145 9.59 9.00 -7.49
C LYS A 145 9.80 8.97 -5.99
N LEU A 146 10.78 9.73 -5.51
CA LEU A 146 11.02 9.88 -4.08
C LEU A 146 9.97 10.83 -3.46
N PRO A 147 9.55 10.60 -2.20
CA PRO A 147 8.70 11.54 -1.50
C PRO A 147 9.31 12.94 -1.46
N GLY A 148 8.52 13.96 -1.79
CA GLY A 148 8.96 15.36 -1.78
C GLY A 148 9.87 15.77 -2.96
N ALA A 149 10.24 14.85 -3.86
CA ALA A 149 10.98 15.18 -5.06
C ALA A 149 10.04 15.55 -6.22
N ASP A 150 10.38 16.64 -6.92
CA ASP A 150 9.69 17.04 -8.16
C ASP A 150 10.07 16.13 -9.34
N ASP A 151 11.34 15.73 -9.38
CA ASP A 151 11.90 14.92 -10.45
C ASP A 151 11.78 13.40 -10.17
N THR A 152 11.86 12.63 -11.25
CA THR A 152 11.89 11.16 -11.20
C THR A 152 13.24 10.62 -11.62
N VAL A 153 13.65 9.50 -11.04
CA VAL A 153 14.89 8.79 -11.38
C VAL A 153 14.58 7.56 -12.22
N SER A 154 15.18 7.46 -13.40
CA SER A 154 15.11 6.24 -14.22
C SER A 154 16.21 5.26 -13.80
N PHE A 155 15.88 3.98 -13.67
CA PHE A 155 16.83 2.94 -13.30
C PHE A 155 16.53 1.58 -13.95
N LYS A 156 17.50 0.67 -13.89
CA LYS A 156 17.40 -0.73 -14.35
C LYS A 156 18.01 -1.65 -13.31
N SER A 157 17.46 -2.85 -13.18
CA SER A 157 17.87 -3.91 -12.24
C SER A 157 17.74 -3.52 -10.77
N SER A 158 18.39 -2.45 -10.31
CA SER A 158 18.29 -1.97 -8.94
C SER A 158 18.51 -0.47 -8.79
N TRP A 159 18.00 0.07 -7.70
CA TRP A 159 18.31 1.40 -7.18
C TRP A 159 18.50 1.29 -5.67
N ASN A 160 19.56 1.90 -5.14
CA ASN A 160 19.85 1.93 -3.70
C ASN A 160 20.34 3.33 -3.33
N GLY A 161 19.88 3.87 -2.20
CA GLY A 161 20.35 5.15 -1.70
C GLY A 161 19.70 5.60 -0.41
N CYS A 162 20.28 6.64 0.19
CA CYS A 162 19.69 7.34 1.33
C CYS A 162 18.73 8.43 0.85
N VAL A 163 17.56 8.51 1.47
CA VAL A 163 16.52 9.49 1.20
C VAL A 163 16.35 10.37 2.43
N ALA A 164 16.46 11.69 2.23
CA ALA A 164 16.20 12.67 3.27
C ALA A 164 14.69 12.78 3.56
N CYS A 165 14.32 12.86 4.84
CA CYS A 165 12.93 12.89 5.29
C CYS A 165 12.40 14.32 5.41
N SER A 166 12.23 15.04 4.31
CA SER A 166 11.47 16.30 4.30
C SER A 166 10.01 16.04 3.95
N PHE A 167 9.30 15.30 4.81
CA PHE A 167 7.88 15.06 4.61
C PHE A 167 7.10 16.31 5.00
N SER A 168 6.50 16.99 4.02
CA SER A 168 5.49 18.02 4.30
C SER A 168 4.27 17.34 4.91
N GLY A 169 3.92 17.77 6.13
CA GLY A 169 2.76 17.27 6.90
C GLY A 169 1.42 17.69 6.33
#